data_AF-A0A9D6FN66-F1
#
_entry.id   AF-A0A9D6FN66-F1
#
_cell.length_a   1.000
_cell.length_b   1.000
_cell.length_c   1.000
_cell.angle_alpha   90.00
_cell.angle_beta   90.00
_cell.angle_gamma   90.00
#
_symmetry.space_group_name_H-M   'P 1'
#
loop_
_entity.id
_entity.type
_entity.pdbx_description
1 polymer ?
#
loop_
_entity_poly.entity_id
_entity_poly.type
_entity_poly.pdbx_seq_one_letter_code
_entity_poly.pdbx_strand_id
1 'polypeptide(L)'
;MTSLKNMDTLRRARRGTGQLLRNSRKTILRNFFLSLALSLLAAGCAPTYPASQLTHSIESLCLNEYQVKVHSWLMGGTVGVDVPVEKLFTPEYRLEEGAAERLENTVEGLSRVILSTDAEPDFLFVRAQEREADSEGGELILVRYIQDMKKAYAMQIARSEYQERSVLRRRIDPVVVGTRAVNGLISELEKGRSLTALNTYLTRNIGQSLSPPFFLNLLELELKETVQYEVLDLKGVRVSGDIGLIWVKLEEHYTLKPGVRAEDLTFPSGFVHEWLFEVVGNVYPKVIQSAGAVTLVGEGGNVVRAAFPSIYSKWQDVGAWDQRPFREEMDLDAFVSEQAGRRMHNLFEQDPELKKEWDVSFVRCAFVNEYWKETSKDESVFEIDVTGKRFGEVPAGGAQDGALMQTVKLAQWILDGYDYDLVTWIRVHLADEKPYVISRSEIEHLIQ
;
A
#
# COMPACT_ATOMS: atom_id res chain seq x y z
N MET A 1 29.52 -81.38 -60.11
CA MET A 1 28.14 -80.99 -60.49
C MET A 1 27.34 -80.45 -59.28
N THR A 2 27.98 -79.67 -58.40
CA THR A 2 27.49 -79.36 -57.04
C THR A 2 27.60 -77.87 -56.68
N SER A 3 27.78 -76.99 -57.67
CA SER A 3 28.11 -75.57 -57.43
C SER A 3 26.96 -74.59 -57.74
N LEU A 4 25.94 -74.99 -58.51
CA LEU A 4 24.90 -74.06 -58.98
C LEU A 4 23.62 -74.03 -58.11
N LYS A 5 23.38 -74.99 -57.22
CA LYS A 5 22.17 -75.01 -56.36
C LYS A 5 22.26 -74.11 -55.11
N ASN A 6 23.45 -73.66 -54.70
CA ASN A 6 23.63 -72.83 -53.50
C ASN A 6 23.56 -71.31 -53.75
N MET A 7 23.66 -70.85 -55.00
CA MET A 7 23.62 -69.42 -55.32
C MET A 7 22.19 -68.84 -55.37
N ASP A 8 21.18 -69.63 -55.76
CA ASP A 8 19.80 -69.16 -55.85
C ASP A 8 19.11 -69.05 -54.48
N THR A 9 19.48 -69.92 -53.53
CA THR A 9 19.02 -69.84 -52.13
C THR A 9 19.56 -68.59 -51.42
N LEU A 10 20.82 -68.23 -51.66
CA LEU A 10 21.43 -67.00 -51.12
C LEU A 10 20.85 -65.72 -51.74
N ARG A 11 20.46 -65.74 -53.02
CA ARG A 11 19.80 -64.59 -53.67
C ARG A 11 18.36 -64.37 -53.19
N ARG A 12 17.61 -65.43 -52.86
CA ARG A 12 16.26 -65.28 -52.27
C ARG A 12 16.30 -64.81 -50.81
N ALA A 13 17.26 -65.28 -50.01
CA ALA A 13 17.44 -64.83 -48.63
C ALA A 13 17.80 -63.33 -48.52
N ARG A 14 18.55 -62.78 -49.49
CA ARG A 14 18.90 -61.34 -49.53
C ARG A 14 17.75 -60.42 -49.94
N ARG A 15 16.74 -60.91 -50.68
CA ARG A 15 15.57 -60.10 -51.10
C ARG A 15 14.50 -60.01 -50.01
N GLY A 16 14.30 -61.05 -49.20
CA GLY A 16 13.33 -61.02 -48.09
C GLY A 16 13.76 -60.15 -46.91
N THR A 17 15.06 -60.13 -46.60
CA THR A 17 15.63 -59.36 -45.47
C THR A 17 15.58 -57.85 -45.67
N GLY A 18 15.76 -57.37 -46.91
CA GLY A 18 15.68 -55.94 -47.23
C GLY A 18 14.27 -55.34 -47.09
N GLN A 19 13.23 -56.14 -47.30
CA GLN A 19 11.83 -55.68 -47.23
C GLN A 19 11.31 -55.64 -45.78
N LEU A 20 11.73 -56.59 -44.94
CA LEU A 20 11.50 -56.55 -43.50
C LEU A 20 12.21 -55.38 -42.81
N LEU A 21 13.45 -55.07 -43.21
CA LEU A 21 14.20 -53.92 -42.68
C LEU A 21 13.60 -52.56 -43.11
N ARG A 22 13.04 -52.46 -44.32
CA ARG A 22 12.36 -51.23 -44.78
C ARG A 22 11.04 -50.98 -44.04
N ASN A 23 10.25 -52.02 -43.78
CA ASN A 23 9.00 -51.87 -43.04
C ASN A 23 9.26 -51.60 -41.54
N SER A 24 10.29 -52.20 -40.96
CA SER A 24 10.70 -51.93 -39.57
C SER A 24 11.16 -50.48 -39.38
N ARG A 25 11.98 -49.92 -40.28
CA ARG A 25 12.44 -48.52 -40.20
C ARG A 25 11.29 -47.50 -40.28
N LYS A 26 10.27 -47.75 -41.11
CA LYS A 26 9.10 -46.87 -41.21
C LYS A 26 8.26 -46.90 -39.93
N THR A 27 8.08 -48.06 -39.31
CA THR A 27 7.34 -48.19 -38.05
C THR A 27 8.08 -47.53 -36.89
N ILE A 28 9.41 -47.70 -36.82
CA ILE A 28 10.26 -47.07 -35.78
C ILE A 28 10.22 -45.54 -35.91
N LEU A 29 10.37 -45.00 -37.12
CA LEU A 29 10.35 -43.55 -37.35
C LEU A 29 8.96 -42.95 -37.03
N ARG A 30 7.88 -43.63 -37.42
CA ARG A 30 6.50 -43.21 -37.09
C ARG A 30 6.27 -43.18 -35.58
N ASN A 31 6.70 -44.22 -34.87
CA ASN A 31 6.52 -44.30 -33.42
C ASN A 31 7.38 -43.26 -32.68
N PHE A 32 8.57 -42.94 -33.20
CA PHE A 32 9.42 -41.87 -32.67
C PHE A 32 8.78 -40.47 -32.82
N PHE A 33 8.23 -40.16 -34.00
CA PHE A 33 7.52 -38.90 -34.20
C PHE A 33 6.24 -38.81 -33.34
N LEU A 34 5.51 -39.92 -33.19
CA LEU A 34 4.32 -39.95 -32.34
C LEU A 34 4.68 -39.77 -30.86
N SER A 35 5.75 -40.40 -30.38
CA SER A 35 6.20 -40.20 -28.98
C SER A 35 6.72 -38.79 -28.77
N LEU A 36 7.48 -38.22 -29.72
CA LEU A 36 8.01 -36.87 -29.64
C LEU A 36 6.88 -35.83 -29.62
N ALA A 37 5.87 -35.98 -30.48
CA ALA A 37 4.68 -35.14 -30.47
C ALA A 37 3.89 -35.28 -29.16
N LEU A 38 3.77 -36.49 -28.61
CA LEU A 38 3.07 -36.71 -27.35
C LEU A 38 3.84 -36.13 -26.15
N SER A 39 5.18 -36.17 -26.15
CA SER A 39 5.99 -35.50 -25.13
C SER A 39 5.97 -33.97 -25.25
N LEU A 40 5.85 -33.41 -26.46
CA LEU A 40 5.68 -31.97 -26.68
C LEU A 40 4.28 -31.49 -26.25
N LEU A 41 3.26 -32.34 -26.35
CA LEU A 41 1.90 -32.05 -25.89
C LEU A 41 1.73 -32.28 -24.37
N ALA A 42 2.45 -33.24 -23.79
CA ALA A 42 2.47 -33.49 -22.34
C ALA A 42 3.36 -32.50 -21.58
N ALA A 43 4.26 -31.80 -22.27
CA ALA A 43 4.94 -30.61 -21.77
C ALA A 43 4.06 -29.35 -21.84
N GLY A 44 2.73 -29.52 -21.88
CA GLY A 44 1.79 -28.43 -21.67
C GLY A 44 2.18 -27.73 -20.36
N CYS A 45 2.71 -26.51 -20.51
CA CYS A 45 3.37 -25.76 -19.46
C CYS A 45 2.40 -25.55 -18.28
N ALA A 46 2.45 -26.44 -17.30
CA ALA A 46 1.87 -26.15 -16.01
C ALA A 46 2.55 -24.87 -15.49
N PRO A 47 1.80 -23.96 -14.85
CA PRO A 47 2.39 -22.76 -14.27
C PRO A 47 3.51 -23.18 -13.30
N THR A 48 4.66 -22.52 -13.39
CA THR A 48 5.78 -22.79 -12.47
C THR A 48 5.37 -22.54 -11.02
N TYR A 49 4.44 -21.60 -10.81
CA TYR A 49 3.92 -21.24 -9.49
C TYR A 49 2.38 -21.31 -9.50
N PRO A 50 1.79 -22.45 -9.09
CA PRO A 50 0.33 -22.59 -9.02
C PRO A 50 -0.30 -21.58 -8.05
N ALA A 51 -1.49 -21.08 -8.39
CA ALA A 51 -2.21 -20.07 -7.63
C ALA A 51 -2.41 -20.45 -6.16
N SER A 52 -2.69 -21.74 -5.90
CA SER A 52 -2.86 -22.30 -4.55
C SER A 52 -1.61 -22.22 -3.66
N GLN A 53 -0.43 -22.01 -4.25
CA GLN A 53 0.86 -21.92 -3.56
C GLN A 53 1.58 -20.59 -3.82
N LEU A 54 0.90 -19.60 -4.38
CA LEU A 54 1.51 -18.35 -4.82
C LEU A 54 2.25 -17.63 -3.68
N THR A 55 1.60 -17.41 -2.55
CA THR A 55 2.19 -16.74 -1.38
C THR A 55 3.37 -17.51 -0.80
N HIS A 56 3.23 -18.83 -0.66
CA HIS A 56 4.32 -19.68 -0.17
C HIS A 56 5.52 -19.69 -1.12
N SER A 57 5.28 -19.65 -2.43
CA SER A 57 6.31 -19.62 -3.47
C SER A 57 7.06 -18.30 -3.46
N ILE A 58 6.37 -17.18 -3.26
CA ILE A 58 6.96 -15.86 -3.05
C ILE A 58 7.88 -15.88 -1.82
N GLU A 59 7.37 -16.28 -0.67
CA GLU A 59 8.12 -16.31 0.59
C GLU A 59 9.35 -17.22 0.49
N SER A 60 9.20 -18.39 -0.12
CA SER A 60 10.28 -19.36 -0.29
C SER A 60 11.35 -18.86 -1.26
N LEU A 61 10.96 -18.23 -2.38
CA LEU A 61 11.91 -17.69 -3.36
C LEU A 61 12.71 -16.53 -2.75
N CYS A 62 12.03 -15.58 -2.11
CA CYS A 62 12.69 -14.44 -1.44
C CYS A 62 13.66 -14.89 -0.35
N LEU A 63 13.28 -15.90 0.45
CA LEU A 63 14.16 -16.44 1.48
C LEU A 63 15.35 -17.20 0.89
N ASN A 64 15.13 -18.07 -0.08
CA ASN A 64 16.17 -18.96 -0.59
C ASN A 64 17.17 -18.25 -1.51
N GLU A 65 16.70 -17.41 -2.43
CA GLU A 65 17.56 -16.75 -3.41
C GLU A 65 18.18 -15.45 -2.86
N TYR A 66 17.41 -14.67 -2.10
CA TYR A 66 17.82 -13.33 -1.69
C TYR A 66 18.04 -13.18 -0.18
N GLN A 67 17.80 -14.22 0.62
CA GLN A 67 17.92 -14.18 2.09
C GLN A 67 17.05 -13.07 2.72
N VAL A 68 15.89 -12.79 2.10
CA VAL A 68 14.90 -11.81 2.59
C VAL A 68 13.68 -12.56 3.10
N LYS A 69 13.45 -12.52 4.42
CA LYS A 69 12.23 -13.05 5.03
C LYS A 69 11.09 -12.06 4.84
N VAL A 70 10.25 -12.33 3.85
CA VAL A 70 9.04 -11.54 3.57
C VAL A 70 7.79 -12.20 4.15
N HIS A 71 6.71 -11.44 4.25
CA HIS A 71 5.36 -11.99 4.41
C HIS A 71 4.53 -11.62 3.20
N SER A 72 3.81 -12.57 2.61
CA SER A 72 3.00 -12.33 1.42
C SER A 72 1.52 -12.68 1.63
N TRP A 73 0.65 -12.04 0.85
CA TRP A 73 -0.77 -12.29 0.85
C TRP A 73 -1.37 -12.08 -0.55
N LEU A 74 -2.53 -12.69 -0.78
CA LEU A 74 -3.37 -12.48 -1.97
C LEU A 74 -4.76 -12.03 -1.51
N MET A 75 -5.25 -10.91 -2.02
CA MET A 75 -6.56 -10.35 -1.69
C MET A 75 -7.13 -9.67 -2.93
N GLY A 76 -8.29 -10.14 -3.37
CA GLY A 76 -8.84 -9.77 -4.68
C GLY A 76 -7.83 -10.04 -5.80
N GLY A 77 -7.64 -9.07 -6.69
CA GLY A 77 -6.63 -9.09 -7.75
C GLY A 77 -5.22 -8.65 -7.29
N THR A 78 -4.97 -8.45 -6.00
CA THR A 78 -3.70 -7.89 -5.51
C THR A 78 -2.84 -8.93 -4.80
N VAL A 79 -1.59 -9.09 -5.25
CA VAL A 79 -0.53 -9.79 -4.54
C VAL A 79 0.26 -8.79 -3.73
N GLY A 80 0.21 -8.89 -2.41
CA GLY A 80 0.93 -8.02 -1.49
C GLY A 80 2.10 -8.70 -0.81
N VAL A 81 3.18 -7.95 -0.59
CA VAL A 81 4.41 -8.42 0.05
C VAL A 81 4.96 -7.38 1.01
N ASP A 82 5.09 -7.77 2.28
CA ASP A 82 5.75 -6.98 3.32
C ASP A 82 7.22 -7.37 3.42
N VAL A 83 8.09 -6.38 3.23
CA VAL A 83 9.55 -6.50 3.28
C VAL A 83 10.06 -5.78 4.53
N PRO A 84 10.41 -6.50 5.61
CA PRO A 84 11.02 -5.86 6.76
C PRO A 84 12.42 -5.34 6.39
N VAL A 85 12.69 -4.09 6.76
CA VAL A 85 14.02 -3.48 6.64
C VAL A 85 14.42 -2.88 8.00
N GLU A 86 15.73 -2.82 8.26
CA GLU A 86 16.26 -2.20 9.49
C GLU A 86 16.13 -0.68 9.39
N LYS A 87 16.69 -0.11 8.32
CA LYS A 87 16.65 1.31 7.99
C LYS A 87 16.30 1.49 6.53
N LEU A 88 15.30 2.30 6.25
CA LEU A 88 14.79 2.56 4.91
C LEU A 88 15.33 3.87 4.35
N PHE A 89 15.45 4.90 5.19
CA PHE A 89 15.89 6.22 4.75
C PHE A 89 17.15 6.71 5.49
N THR A 90 18.01 7.44 4.77
CA THR A 90 19.09 8.25 5.37
C THR A 90 18.50 9.52 6.01
N PRO A 91 19.26 10.24 6.87
CA PRO A 91 18.82 11.53 7.41
C PRO A 91 18.46 12.57 6.34
N GLU A 92 18.99 12.44 5.13
CA GLU A 92 18.67 13.26 3.95
C GLU A 92 17.45 12.74 3.16
N TYR A 93 16.68 11.81 3.72
CA TYR A 93 15.50 11.18 3.12
C TYR A 93 15.78 10.49 1.77
N ARG A 94 17.01 9.97 1.60
CA ARG A 94 17.38 9.09 0.49
C ARG A 94 17.16 7.65 0.89
N LEU A 95 16.86 6.78 -0.08
CA LEU A 95 16.76 5.34 0.18
C LEU A 95 18.14 4.81 0.61
N GLU A 96 18.18 4.05 1.69
CA GLU A 96 19.39 3.37 2.16
C GLU A 96 19.81 2.30 1.13
N GLU A 97 21.11 2.09 0.92
CA GLU A 97 21.63 1.24 -0.17
C GLU A 97 21.25 -0.24 0.03
N GLY A 98 21.40 -0.76 1.25
CA GLY A 98 20.97 -2.11 1.60
C GLY A 98 19.45 -2.29 1.51
N ALA A 99 18.66 -1.27 1.87
CA ALA A 99 17.22 -1.28 1.66
C ALA A 99 16.84 -1.29 0.17
N ALA A 100 17.54 -0.49 -0.65
CA ALA A 100 17.35 -0.44 -2.10
C ALA A 100 17.64 -1.80 -2.76
N GLU A 101 18.77 -2.42 -2.41
CA GLU A 101 19.15 -3.74 -2.91
C GLU A 101 18.12 -4.82 -2.52
N ARG A 102 17.68 -4.84 -1.24
CA ARG A 102 16.65 -5.79 -0.77
C ARG A 102 15.33 -5.61 -1.51
N LEU A 103 14.92 -4.36 -1.75
CA LEU A 103 13.71 -4.04 -2.50
C LEU A 103 13.81 -4.46 -3.96
N GLU A 104 14.93 -4.16 -4.63
CA GLU A 104 15.16 -4.55 -6.02
C GLU A 104 15.14 -6.08 -6.19
N ASN A 105 15.90 -6.80 -5.38
CA ASN A 105 15.94 -8.25 -5.34
C ASN A 105 14.56 -8.86 -5.11
N THR A 106 13.81 -8.32 -4.14
CA THR A 106 12.44 -8.77 -3.87
C THR A 106 11.56 -8.56 -5.09
N VAL A 107 11.55 -7.34 -5.65
CA VAL A 107 10.71 -7.01 -6.82
C VAL A 107 11.06 -7.86 -8.04
N GLU A 108 12.34 -8.17 -8.28
CA GLU A 108 12.77 -9.06 -9.34
C GLU A 108 12.24 -10.49 -9.15
N GLY A 109 12.42 -11.04 -7.94
CA GLY A 109 11.89 -12.36 -7.57
C GLY A 109 10.37 -12.45 -7.73
N LEU A 110 9.65 -11.43 -7.26
CA LEU A 110 8.20 -11.34 -7.40
C LEU A 110 7.75 -11.29 -8.86
N SER A 111 8.47 -10.52 -9.69
CA SER A 111 8.16 -10.42 -11.12
C SER A 111 8.22 -11.79 -11.81
N ARG A 112 9.22 -12.62 -11.46
CA ARG A 112 9.33 -14.00 -11.99
C ARG A 112 8.15 -14.87 -11.58
N VAL A 113 7.73 -14.80 -10.32
CA VAL A 113 6.62 -15.60 -9.80
C VAL A 113 5.30 -15.17 -10.44
N ILE A 114 5.02 -13.87 -10.43
CA ILE A 114 3.76 -13.28 -10.91
C ILE A 114 3.58 -13.45 -12.42
N LEU A 115 4.67 -13.40 -13.21
CA LEU A 115 4.58 -13.64 -14.65
C LEU A 115 4.47 -15.13 -15.02
N SER A 116 4.68 -16.04 -14.06
CA SER A 116 4.68 -17.49 -14.28
C SER A 116 3.63 -18.23 -13.45
N THR A 117 2.64 -17.51 -12.91
CA THR A 117 1.52 -18.06 -12.14
C THR A 117 0.22 -18.06 -12.96
N ASP A 118 -0.70 -18.95 -12.60
CA ASP A 118 -2.08 -19.02 -13.11
C ASP A 118 -3.10 -18.29 -12.22
N ALA A 119 -2.65 -17.57 -11.17
CA ALA A 119 -3.54 -16.78 -10.31
C ALA A 119 -4.11 -15.50 -10.96
N GLU A 120 -3.55 -15.10 -12.11
CA GLU A 120 -3.90 -13.88 -12.86
C GLU A 120 -4.13 -12.62 -11.99
N PRO A 121 -3.19 -12.24 -11.10
CA PRO A 121 -3.37 -11.01 -10.34
C PRO A 121 -3.26 -9.78 -11.25
N ASP A 122 -3.94 -8.71 -10.85
CA ASP A 122 -3.94 -7.40 -11.51
C ASP A 122 -2.82 -6.51 -10.97
N PHE A 123 -2.57 -6.55 -9.66
CA PHE A 123 -1.60 -5.68 -8.99
C PHE A 123 -0.54 -6.45 -8.20
N LEU A 124 0.67 -5.90 -8.24
CA LEU A 124 1.74 -6.20 -7.29
C LEU A 124 1.87 -5.03 -6.32
N PHE A 125 1.75 -5.30 -5.03
CA PHE A 125 1.91 -4.34 -3.93
C PHE A 125 3.12 -4.77 -3.07
N VAL A 126 4.17 -3.95 -3.02
CA VAL A 126 5.37 -4.21 -2.22
C VAL A 126 5.53 -3.11 -1.19
N ARG A 127 5.64 -3.49 0.08
CA ARG A 127 5.74 -2.57 1.20
C ARG A 127 7.00 -2.85 1.99
N ALA A 128 7.99 -1.97 1.87
CA ALA A 128 9.14 -1.98 2.75
C ALA A 128 8.87 -1.12 3.98
N GLN A 129 9.12 -1.69 5.15
CA GLN A 129 8.80 -1.05 6.43
C GLN A 129 9.95 -1.22 7.42
N GLU A 130 10.34 -0.11 8.06
CA GLU A 130 11.21 -0.13 9.23
C GLU A 130 10.48 -0.74 10.43
N ARG A 131 11.08 -1.77 11.05
CA ARG A 131 10.46 -2.49 12.19
C ARG A 131 11.21 -2.34 13.51
N GLU A 132 12.34 -1.64 13.53
CA GLU A 132 13.09 -1.41 14.76
C GLU A 132 12.34 -0.44 15.68
N ALA A 133 12.39 -0.67 16.99
CA ALA A 133 11.64 0.12 17.98
C ALA A 133 12.05 1.60 18.01
N ASP A 134 13.30 1.89 17.65
CA ASP A 134 13.90 3.21 17.54
C ASP A 134 13.83 3.81 16.13
N SER A 135 13.28 3.08 15.14
CA SER A 135 13.17 3.56 13.76
C SER A 135 12.21 4.74 13.58
N GLU A 136 12.37 5.56 12.55
CA GLU A 136 11.43 6.67 12.29
C GLU A 136 10.05 6.19 11.82
N GLY A 137 9.87 4.88 11.67
CA GLY A 137 8.67 4.27 11.14
C GLY A 137 8.56 4.46 9.63
N GLY A 138 9.69 4.61 8.94
CA GLY A 138 9.71 4.81 7.50
C GLY A 138 9.02 3.67 6.76
N GLU A 139 8.18 4.02 5.79
CA GLU A 139 7.49 3.07 4.91
C GLU A 139 7.63 3.51 3.44
N LEU A 140 7.93 2.54 2.57
CA LEU A 140 7.96 2.71 1.13
C LEU A 140 7.02 1.68 0.50
N ILE A 141 6.03 2.17 -0.23
CA ILE A 141 5.06 1.33 -0.93
C ILE A 141 5.28 1.48 -2.43
N LEU A 142 5.51 0.36 -3.11
CA LEU A 142 5.57 0.26 -4.56
C LEU A 142 4.36 -0.54 -5.04
N VAL A 143 3.55 0.07 -5.90
CA VAL A 143 2.43 -0.61 -6.57
C VAL A 143 2.68 -0.63 -8.07
N ARG A 144 2.46 -1.81 -8.68
CA ARG A 144 2.64 -2.04 -10.11
C ARG A 144 1.45 -2.76 -10.70
N TYR A 145 1.01 -2.31 -11.87
CA TYR A 145 0.02 -3.01 -12.67
C TYR A 145 0.68 -4.13 -13.47
N ILE A 146 0.15 -5.35 -13.34
CA ILE A 146 0.79 -6.56 -13.89
C ILE A 146 0.74 -6.57 -15.42
N GLN A 147 -0.29 -5.99 -16.04
CA GLN A 147 -0.32 -5.88 -17.50
C GLN A 147 0.77 -4.94 -18.03
N ASP A 148 1.07 -3.84 -17.33
CA ASP A 148 2.21 -2.97 -17.71
C ASP A 148 3.54 -3.70 -17.54
N MET A 149 3.67 -4.54 -16.50
CA MET A 149 4.83 -5.40 -16.34
C MET A 149 4.98 -6.38 -17.51
N LYS A 150 3.88 -7.05 -17.93
CA LYS A 150 3.87 -7.92 -19.12
C LYS A 150 4.29 -7.14 -20.39
N LYS A 151 3.73 -5.95 -20.62
CA LYS A 151 4.08 -5.07 -21.74
C LYS A 151 5.56 -4.68 -21.71
N ALA A 152 6.10 -4.32 -20.55
CA ALA A 152 7.51 -3.95 -20.39
C ALA A 152 8.46 -5.12 -20.70
N TYR A 153 8.17 -6.32 -20.18
CA TYR A 153 8.96 -7.53 -20.47
C TYR A 153 8.85 -7.96 -21.94
N ALA A 154 7.71 -7.70 -22.58
CA ALA A 154 7.52 -7.90 -24.02
C ALA A 154 8.10 -6.75 -24.88
N MET A 155 8.76 -5.75 -24.27
CA MET A 155 9.30 -4.55 -24.93
C MET A 155 8.25 -3.73 -25.71
N GLN A 156 6.98 -3.80 -25.29
CA GLN A 156 5.89 -3.01 -25.88
C GLN A 156 5.83 -1.58 -25.33
N ILE A 157 6.39 -1.34 -24.15
CA ILE A 157 6.58 -0.02 -23.55
C ILE A 157 8.04 0.13 -23.10
N ALA A 158 8.55 1.35 -23.11
CA ALA A 158 9.91 1.62 -22.64
C ALA A 158 10.05 1.36 -21.13
N ARG A 159 11.25 0.99 -20.66
CA ARG A 159 11.50 0.79 -19.22
C ARG A 159 11.24 2.05 -18.39
N SER A 160 11.61 3.23 -18.92
CA SER A 160 11.33 4.52 -18.29
C SER A 160 9.82 4.77 -18.17
N GLU A 161 9.07 4.48 -19.23
CA GLU A 161 7.61 4.60 -19.21
C GLU A 161 6.98 3.66 -18.17
N TYR A 162 7.43 2.41 -18.11
CA TYR A 162 6.98 1.45 -17.09
C TYR A 162 7.27 1.93 -15.64
N GLN A 163 8.44 2.53 -15.42
CA GLN A 163 8.79 3.12 -14.11
C GLN A 163 7.86 4.28 -13.76
N GLU A 164 7.56 5.16 -14.73
CA GLU A 164 6.61 6.25 -14.56
C GLU A 164 5.17 5.75 -14.40
N ARG A 165 4.85 4.54 -14.89
CA ARG A 165 3.56 3.88 -14.67
C ARG A 165 3.45 3.22 -13.29
N SER A 166 4.53 3.16 -12.51
CA SER A 166 4.50 2.60 -11.16
C SER A 166 4.12 3.65 -10.11
N VAL A 167 3.36 3.24 -9.09
CA VAL A 167 3.06 4.07 -7.93
C VAL A 167 4.10 3.84 -6.84
N LEU A 168 4.80 4.90 -6.42
CA LEU A 168 5.76 4.85 -5.32
C LEU A 168 5.34 5.84 -4.25
N ARG A 169 4.95 5.34 -3.08
CA ARG A 169 4.53 6.15 -1.92
C ARG A 169 5.59 6.08 -0.85
N ARG A 170 5.90 7.22 -0.24
CA ARG A 170 6.65 7.30 1.01
C ARG A 170 5.66 7.67 2.10
N ARG A 171 5.66 6.90 3.18
CA ARG A 171 4.78 7.09 4.33
C ARG A 171 5.59 6.93 5.62
N ILE A 172 4.94 7.31 6.70
CA ILE A 172 5.37 7.01 8.05
C ILE A 172 4.30 6.07 8.63
N ASP A 173 4.71 4.93 9.17
CA ASP A 173 3.78 4.02 9.82
C ASP A 173 3.19 4.69 11.08
N PRO A 174 1.88 5.02 11.09
CA PRO A 174 1.25 5.69 12.22
C PRO A 174 1.35 4.87 13.52
N VAL A 175 1.44 3.54 13.44
CA VAL A 175 1.57 2.67 14.61
C VAL A 175 2.95 2.81 15.25
N VAL A 176 4.02 2.86 14.46
CA VAL A 176 5.40 2.98 14.96
C VAL A 176 5.58 4.34 15.63
N VAL A 177 5.25 5.43 14.93
CA VAL A 177 5.39 6.78 15.49
C VAL A 177 4.40 7.03 16.62
N GLY A 178 3.19 6.47 16.54
CA GLY A 178 2.19 6.55 17.59
C GLY A 178 2.63 5.87 18.88
N THR A 179 3.21 4.68 18.77
CA THR A 179 3.78 3.94 19.92
C THR A 179 4.87 4.77 20.60
N ARG A 180 5.78 5.36 19.83
CA ARG A 180 6.81 6.26 20.36
C ARG A 180 6.20 7.48 21.06
N ALA A 181 5.21 8.11 20.44
CA ALA A 181 4.56 9.28 21.00
C ALA A 181 3.80 8.96 22.29
N VAL A 182 3.12 7.82 22.37
CA VAL A 182 2.43 7.37 23.58
C VAL A 182 3.42 7.08 24.72
N ASN A 183 4.53 6.40 24.44
CA ASN A 183 5.59 6.19 25.43
C ASN A 183 6.21 7.52 25.92
N GLY A 184 6.46 8.45 24.98
CA GLY A 184 6.96 9.78 25.30
C GLY A 184 5.96 10.59 26.14
N LEU A 185 4.67 10.52 25.81
CA LEU A 185 3.59 11.12 26.58
C LEU A 185 3.61 10.58 28.01
N ILE A 186 3.57 9.25 28.19
CA ILE A 186 3.60 8.59 29.51
C ILE A 186 4.82 9.08 30.32
N SER A 187 6.02 9.10 29.72
CA SER A 187 7.25 9.56 30.40
C SER A 187 7.17 11.03 30.85
N GLU A 188 6.56 11.92 30.07
CA GLU A 188 6.37 13.31 30.49
C GLU A 188 5.28 13.46 31.57
N LEU A 189 4.26 12.59 31.57
CA LEU A 189 3.25 12.55 32.64
C LEU A 189 3.87 12.12 33.98
N GLU A 190 4.77 11.13 34.00
CA GLU A 190 5.51 10.72 35.22
C GLU A 190 6.34 11.86 35.82
N LYS A 191 6.83 12.77 34.97
CA LYS A 191 7.59 13.96 35.38
C LYS A 191 6.71 15.10 35.89
N GLY A 192 5.39 14.90 35.96
CA GLY A 192 4.41 15.91 36.36
C GLY A 192 4.24 17.03 35.33
N ARG A 193 4.55 16.80 34.05
CA ARG A 193 4.52 17.82 32.99
C ARG A 193 3.33 17.65 32.05
N SER A 194 2.14 17.54 32.62
CA SER A 194 0.87 17.29 31.91
C SER A 194 0.68 18.20 30.68
N LEU A 195 0.76 19.52 30.86
CA LEU A 195 0.59 20.51 29.78
C LEU A 195 1.70 20.44 28.72
N THR A 196 2.96 20.22 29.11
CA THR A 196 4.06 20.06 28.17
C THR A 196 3.86 18.79 27.34
N ALA A 197 3.50 17.69 27.98
CA ALA A 197 3.23 16.41 27.33
C ALA A 197 2.12 16.57 26.27
N LEU A 198 1.00 17.21 26.63
CA LEU A 198 -0.10 17.46 25.70
C LEU A 198 0.33 18.34 24.53
N ASN A 199 1.04 19.44 24.79
CA ASN A 199 1.49 20.37 23.75
C ASN A 199 2.52 19.76 22.80
N THR A 200 3.31 18.79 23.27
CA THR A 200 4.33 18.10 22.47
C THR A 200 3.73 17.03 21.56
N TYR A 201 2.74 16.26 22.04
CA TYR A 201 2.28 15.06 21.33
C TYR A 201 0.91 15.17 20.64
N LEU A 202 0.04 16.12 21.01
CA LEU A 202 -1.29 16.26 20.39
C LEU A 202 -1.29 17.22 19.18
N THR A 203 -2.02 16.84 18.11
CA THR A 203 -2.18 17.65 16.87
C THR A 203 -3.11 18.85 17.04
N ARG A 204 -4.20 18.71 17.79
CA ARG A 204 -5.36 19.63 17.82
C ARG A 204 -5.52 20.32 19.17
N ASN A 205 -6.45 21.27 19.22
CA ASN A 205 -6.92 21.87 20.46
C ASN A 205 -7.38 20.79 21.46
N ILE A 206 -6.71 20.73 22.60
CA ILE A 206 -6.86 19.75 23.68
C ILE A 206 -8.34 19.45 24.01
N GLY A 207 -9.20 20.48 24.00
CA GLY A 207 -10.61 20.35 24.40
C GLY A 207 -11.50 19.48 23.50
N GLN A 208 -11.12 19.19 22.26
CA GLN A 208 -11.90 18.32 21.36
C GLN A 208 -11.29 16.92 21.19
N SER A 209 -10.03 16.76 21.57
CA SER A 209 -9.24 15.55 21.33
C SER A 209 -9.25 14.59 22.52
N LEU A 210 -9.69 15.02 23.69
CA LEU A 210 -9.65 14.22 24.90
C LEU A 210 -11.04 13.77 25.33
N SER A 211 -11.18 12.48 25.64
CA SER A 211 -12.38 12.01 26.36
C SER A 211 -12.45 12.66 27.76
N PRO A 212 -13.65 12.95 28.29
CA PRO A 212 -13.76 13.52 29.63
C PRO A 212 -13.05 12.71 30.74
N PRO A 213 -13.12 11.37 30.77
CA PRO A 213 -12.43 10.58 31.80
C PRO A 213 -10.89 10.64 31.69
N PHE A 214 -10.36 10.67 30.46
CA PHE A 214 -8.92 10.86 30.25
C PHE A 214 -8.48 12.26 30.70
N PHE A 215 -9.26 13.30 30.38
CA PHE A 215 -8.99 14.65 30.84
C PHE A 215 -9.02 14.77 32.37
N LEU A 216 -9.97 14.11 33.03
CA LEU A 216 -10.04 14.04 34.49
C LEU A 216 -8.78 13.41 35.09
N ASN A 217 -8.29 12.30 34.51
CA ASN A 217 -7.03 11.69 34.94
C ASN A 217 -5.85 12.68 34.86
N LEU A 218 -5.78 13.50 33.81
CA LEU A 218 -4.76 14.53 33.68
C LEU A 218 -4.88 15.64 34.72
N LEU A 219 -6.09 16.07 35.07
CA LEU A 219 -6.31 17.06 36.13
C LEU A 219 -5.86 16.53 37.49
N GLU A 220 -6.10 15.24 37.75
CA GLU A 220 -5.70 14.59 38.99
C GLU A 220 -4.18 14.48 39.16
N LEU A 221 -3.39 14.57 38.08
CA LEU A 221 -1.93 14.63 38.17
C LEU A 221 -1.46 15.86 38.97
N GLU A 222 -2.22 16.96 38.94
CA GLU A 222 -1.89 18.17 39.70
C GLU A 222 -2.04 17.97 41.22
N LEU A 223 -2.75 16.93 41.66
CA LEU A 223 -2.96 16.57 43.06
C LEU A 223 -1.94 15.52 43.56
N LYS A 224 -1.14 14.95 42.67
CA LYS A 224 -0.17 13.89 42.94
C LYS A 224 1.24 14.49 43.07
N GLU A 225 1.99 14.04 44.07
CA GLU A 225 3.36 14.48 44.34
C GLU A 225 4.36 13.73 43.45
N THR A 226 4.22 12.42 43.37
CA THR A 226 4.99 11.56 42.44
C THR A 226 4.03 10.64 41.72
N VAL A 227 4.31 10.34 40.45
CA VAL A 227 3.51 9.43 39.61
C VAL A 227 4.47 8.51 38.86
N GLN A 228 4.13 7.22 38.80
CA GLN A 228 4.84 6.19 38.06
C GLN A 228 3.82 5.33 37.33
N TYR A 229 4.13 4.96 36.09
CA TYR A 229 3.29 4.09 35.28
C TYR A 229 4.04 2.80 34.92
N GLU A 230 3.46 1.66 35.25
CA GLU A 230 3.92 0.36 34.76
C GLU A 230 3.11 -0.01 33.52
N VAL A 231 3.75 0.00 32.35
CA VAL A 231 3.10 -0.43 31.09
C VAL A 231 2.97 -1.95 31.09
N LEU A 232 1.73 -2.43 31.27
CA LEU A 232 1.40 -3.86 31.32
C LEU A 232 1.27 -4.47 29.91
N ASP A 233 0.73 -3.70 28.97
CA ASP A 233 0.60 -4.11 27.56
C ASP A 233 0.49 -2.87 26.67
N LEU A 234 1.02 -2.95 25.46
CA LEU A 234 0.96 -1.90 24.45
C LEU A 234 0.77 -2.55 23.08
N LYS A 235 -0.31 -2.17 22.42
CA LYS A 235 -0.65 -2.69 21.10
C LYS A 235 -1.00 -1.57 20.14
N GLY A 236 -0.70 -1.81 18.87
CA GLY A 236 -1.04 -0.88 17.81
C GLY A 236 -1.63 -1.59 16.61
N VAL A 237 -2.59 -0.94 15.96
CA VAL A 237 -3.17 -1.43 14.71
C VAL A 237 -3.34 -0.28 13.73
N ARG A 238 -3.03 -0.53 12.46
CA ARG A 238 -3.30 0.43 11.39
C ARG A 238 -4.77 0.36 11.00
N VAL A 239 -5.44 1.51 11.03
CA VAL A 239 -6.86 1.67 10.67
C VAL A 239 -7.01 2.00 9.19
N SER A 240 -6.17 2.92 8.70
CA SER A 240 -6.09 3.34 7.30
C SER A 240 -4.65 3.72 6.96
N GLY A 241 -4.38 4.15 5.72
CA GLY A 241 -3.03 4.49 5.25
C GLY A 241 -2.23 5.36 6.22
N ASP A 242 -2.87 6.40 6.76
CA ASP A 242 -2.22 7.39 7.64
C ASP A 242 -2.72 7.35 9.09
N ILE A 243 -3.73 6.55 9.42
CA ILE A 243 -4.35 6.50 10.76
C ILE A 243 -4.02 5.17 11.43
N GLY A 244 -3.52 5.25 12.67
CA GLY A 244 -3.33 4.14 13.58
C GLY A 244 -4.15 4.29 14.85
N LEU A 245 -4.37 3.18 15.54
CA LEU A 245 -4.81 3.17 16.93
C LEU A 245 -3.72 2.57 17.79
N ILE A 246 -3.42 3.21 18.91
CA ILE A 246 -2.56 2.67 19.96
C ILE A 246 -3.43 2.43 21.18
N TRP A 247 -3.47 1.20 21.66
CA TRP A 247 -4.07 0.85 22.92
C TRP A 247 -2.96 0.55 23.92
N VAL A 248 -3.08 1.10 25.12
CA VAL A 248 -2.12 0.84 26.20
C VAL A 248 -2.88 0.46 27.46
N LYS A 249 -2.35 -0.53 28.16
CA LYS A 249 -2.79 -0.93 29.48
C LYS A 249 -1.65 -0.69 30.46
N LEU A 250 -1.92 0.04 31.52
CA LEU A 250 -0.90 0.44 32.47
C LEU A 250 -1.44 0.54 33.89
N GLU A 251 -0.60 0.28 34.87
CA GLU A 251 -0.90 0.46 36.28
C GLU A 251 -0.27 1.76 36.79
N GLU A 252 -1.08 2.60 37.45
CA GLU A 252 -0.64 3.89 37.97
C GLU A 252 -0.33 3.80 39.47
N HIS A 253 0.88 4.18 39.87
CA HIS A 253 1.25 4.34 41.27
C HIS A 253 1.61 5.79 41.57
N TYR A 254 1.08 6.33 42.67
CA TYR A 254 1.38 7.70 43.09
C TYR A 254 1.43 7.90 44.60
N THR A 255 2.05 9.02 44.98
CA THR A 255 1.92 9.62 46.33
C THR A 255 1.15 10.94 46.25
N LEU A 256 0.42 11.27 47.30
CA LEU A 256 -0.41 12.49 47.36
C LEU A 256 0.40 13.70 47.81
N LYS A 257 0.05 14.88 47.28
CA LYS A 257 0.54 16.15 47.81
C LYS A 257 0.04 16.37 49.25
N PRO A 258 0.78 17.08 50.11
CA PRO A 258 0.33 17.37 51.47
C PRO A 258 -1.05 18.06 51.48
N GLY A 259 -1.98 17.50 52.26
CA GLY A 259 -3.34 18.03 52.41
C GLY A 259 -4.37 17.48 51.42
N VAL A 260 -3.96 16.72 50.40
CA VAL A 260 -4.88 15.99 49.50
C VAL A 260 -5.26 14.65 50.14
N ARG A 261 -6.53 14.27 50.09
CA ARG A 261 -7.02 12.98 50.58
C ARG A 261 -7.24 12.03 49.41
N ALA A 262 -7.08 10.73 49.64
CA ALA A 262 -7.27 9.71 48.60
C ALA A 262 -8.70 9.71 48.02
N GLU A 263 -9.69 10.09 48.82
CA GLU A 263 -11.10 10.23 48.42
C GLU A 263 -11.37 11.44 47.51
N ASP A 264 -10.40 12.36 47.36
CA ASP A 264 -10.49 13.48 46.43
C ASP A 264 -10.11 13.06 44.98
N LEU A 265 -9.66 11.82 44.78
CA LEU A 265 -9.28 11.26 43.49
C LEU A 265 -10.27 10.20 43.02
N THR A 266 -10.52 10.19 41.71
CA THR A 266 -11.34 9.18 41.04
C THR A 266 -10.60 7.87 40.92
N PHE A 267 -9.28 7.93 40.67
CA PHE A 267 -8.44 6.75 40.44
C PHE A 267 -7.51 6.50 41.64
N PRO A 268 -7.69 5.39 42.39
CA PRO A 268 -6.79 5.05 43.49
C PRO A 268 -5.40 4.67 42.96
N SER A 269 -4.37 4.73 43.82
CA SER A 269 -3.05 4.19 43.48
C SER A 269 -3.13 2.67 43.30
N GLY A 270 -2.45 2.13 42.29
CA GLY A 270 -2.60 0.75 41.78
C GLY A 270 -3.76 0.58 40.80
N PHE A 271 -4.39 1.66 40.34
CA PHE A 271 -5.47 1.55 39.35
C PHE A 271 -4.91 1.19 37.98
N VAL A 272 -5.56 0.22 37.32
CA VAL A 272 -5.20 -0.22 35.97
C VAL A 272 -6.01 0.56 34.94
N HIS A 273 -5.31 1.44 34.24
CA HIS A 273 -5.84 2.21 33.14
C HIS A 273 -5.78 1.41 31.83
N GLU A 274 -6.82 1.52 31.01
CA GLU A 274 -6.73 1.24 29.58
C GLU A 274 -6.99 2.54 28.84
N TRP A 275 -6.07 2.94 27.96
CA TRP A 275 -6.20 4.13 27.12
C TRP A 275 -6.18 3.74 25.65
N LEU A 276 -6.90 4.50 24.83
CA LEU A 276 -6.93 4.37 23.38
C LEU A 276 -6.54 5.70 22.75
N PHE A 277 -5.55 5.68 21.88
CA PHE A 277 -5.05 6.83 21.15
C PHE A 277 -5.30 6.64 19.65
N GLU A 278 -5.86 7.66 19.02
CA GLU A 278 -5.87 7.79 17.56
C GLU A 278 -4.66 8.59 17.13
N VAL A 279 -3.86 8.04 16.23
CA VAL A 279 -2.58 8.61 15.80
C VAL A 279 -2.53 8.79 14.28
N VAL A 280 -1.86 9.83 13.82
CA VAL A 280 -1.68 10.16 12.40
C VAL A 280 -0.20 10.25 12.04
N GLY A 281 0.22 9.53 11.00
CA GLY A 281 1.65 9.37 10.66
C GLY A 281 2.32 10.63 10.09
N ASN A 282 1.58 11.58 9.54
CA ASN A 282 2.12 12.70 8.76
C ASN A 282 2.40 13.99 9.56
N VAL A 283 2.24 14.00 10.89
CA VAL A 283 2.37 15.23 11.72
C VAL A 283 3.39 15.07 12.87
N TYR A 284 4.51 14.39 12.65
CA TYR A 284 5.51 14.18 13.71
C TYR A 284 6.12 15.50 14.24
N PRO A 285 6.30 15.69 15.57
CA PRO A 285 6.06 14.75 16.68
C PRO A 285 4.63 14.74 17.24
N LYS A 286 3.78 15.67 16.80
CA LYS A 286 2.39 15.81 17.22
C LYS A 286 1.51 14.80 16.49
N VAL A 287 1.68 13.51 16.77
CA VAL A 287 0.94 12.47 16.03
C VAL A 287 -0.39 12.08 16.69
N ILE A 288 -0.62 12.40 17.95
CA ILE A 288 -1.85 12.00 18.67
C ILE A 288 -3.00 12.95 18.28
N GLN A 289 -4.01 12.43 17.59
CA GLN A 289 -5.21 13.16 17.20
C GLN A 289 -6.28 13.15 18.28
N SER A 290 -6.48 11.99 18.92
CA SER A 290 -7.41 11.85 20.04
C SER A 290 -6.88 10.87 21.08
N ALA A 291 -7.27 11.06 22.35
CA ALA A 291 -6.95 10.17 23.45
C ALA A 291 -8.17 9.94 24.34
N GLY A 292 -8.48 8.68 24.60
CA GLY A 292 -9.66 8.26 25.34
C GLY A 292 -9.33 7.25 26.43
N ALA A 293 -10.04 7.32 27.56
CA ALA A 293 -10.01 6.24 28.54
C ALA A 293 -11.00 5.15 28.13
N VAL A 294 -10.52 3.92 28.09
CA VAL A 294 -11.31 2.70 27.88
C VAL A 294 -11.77 2.14 29.22
N THR A 295 -11.00 2.30 30.29
CA THR A 295 -11.42 1.94 31.65
C THR A 295 -12.05 3.13 32.36
N LEU A 296 -13.25 2.94 32.92
CA LEU A 296 -14.03 3.96 33.64
C LEU A 296 -14.36 3.47 35.06
N VAL A 297 -14.56 4.42 35.98
CA VAL A 297 -15.13 4.16 37.30
C VAL A 297 -16.61 4.52 37.25
N GLY A 298 -17.48 3.50 37.35
CA GLY A 298 -18.92 3.66 37.37
C GLY A 298 -19.47 4.03 38.75
N GLU A 299 -20.79 4.18 38.85
CA GLU A 299 -21.46 4.39 40.12
C GLU A 299 -21.17 3.25 41.11
N GLY A 300 -20.80 3.60 42.34
CA GLY A 300 -20.40 2.63 43.37
C GLY A 300 -18.96 2.13 43.28
N GLY A 301 -18.10 2.73 42.43
CA GLY A 301 -16.67 2.41 42.35
C GLY A 301 -16.35 1.18 41.49
N ASN A 302 -17.34 0.63 40.78
CA ASN A 302 -17.12 -0.50 39.89
C ASN A 302 -16.35 -0.08 38.65
N VAL A 303 -15.34 -0.87 38.28
CA VAL A 303 -14.57 -0.63 37.05
C VAL A 303 -15.36 -1.16 35.86
N VAL A 304 -15.66 -0.28 34.90
CA VAL A 304 -16.40 -0.60 33.67
C VAL A 304 -15.52 -0.31 32.47
N ARG A 305 -15.53 -1.19 31.48
CA ARG A 305 -14.85 -0.99 30.20
C ARG A 305 -15.78 -0.29 29.21
N ALA A 306 -15.44 0.91 28.79
CA ALA A 306 -16.12 1.66 27.75
C ALA A 306 -15.98 0.97 26.39
N ALA A 307 -17.02 1.09 25.56
CA ALA A 307 -16.92 0.74 24.16
C ALA A 307 -16.01 1.74 23.44
N PHE A 308 -15.32 1.26 22.40
CA PHE A 308 -14.60 2.16 21.49
C PHE A 308 -15.59 3.09 20.79
N PRO A 309 -15.15 4.26 20.31
CA PRO A 309 -15.97 5.10 19.43
C PRO A 309 -16.58 4.25 18.31
N SER A 310 -17.83 4.56 17.90
CA SER A 310 -18.57 3.73 16.94
C SER A 310 -17.80 3.50 15.63
N ILE A 311 -17.08 4.53 15.17
CA ILE A 311 -16.18 4.48 14.01
C ILE A 311 -15.08 3.42 14.16
N TYR A 312 -14.70 3.05 15.39
CA TYR A 312 -13.66 2.07 15.71
C TYR A 312 -14.20 0.73 16.29
N SER A 313 -15.51 0.51 16.24
CA SER A 313 -16.14 -0.71 16.78
C SER A 313 -15.52 -2.02 16.24
N LYS A 314 -15.12 -2.07 14.97
CA LYS A 314 -14.49 -3.28 14.36
C LYS A 314 -13.08 -3.60 14.88
N TRP A 315 -12.48 -2.72 15.68
CA TRP A 315 -11.16 -2.90 16.31
C TRP A 315 -11.25 -3.09 17.83
N GLN A 316 -12.44 -3.27 18.40
CA GLN A 316 -12.63 -3.43 19.84
C GLN A 316 -11.94 -4.69 20.42
N ASP A 317 -11.74 -5.73 19.60
CA ASP A 317 -10.93 -6.89 19.95
C ASP A 317 -9.43 -6.61 19.78
N VAL A 318 -8.84 -6.02 20.82
CA VAL A 318 -7.42 -5.70 20.91
C VAL A 318 -6.53 -6.95 20.90
N GLY A 319 -7.05 -8.11 21.32
CA GLY A 319 -6.32 -9.38 21.30
C GLY A 319 -5.98 -9.85 19.87
N ALA A 320 -6.76 -9.44 18.89
CA ALA A 320 -6.57 -9.79 17.49
C ALA A 320 -5.64 -8.82 16.71
N TRP A 321 -5.17 -7.72 17.32
CA TRP A 321 -4.40 -6.70 16.60
C TRP A 321 -3.07 -7.23 16.06
N ASP A 322 -2.35 -8.03 16.86
CA ASP A 322 -1.07 -8.63 16.47
C ASP A 322 -1.20 -9.62 15.29
N GLN A 323 -2.41 -10.09 15.02
CA GLN A 323 -2.71 -11.09 13.99
C GLN A 323 -3.22 -10.47 12.68
N ARG A 324 -3.40 -9.15 12.63
CA ARG A 324 -3.94 -8.44 11.47
C ARG A 324 -2.82 -7.64 10.79
N PRO A 325 -1.98 -8.28 9.94
CA PRO A 325 -1.06 -7.51 9.11
C PRO A 325 -1.87 -6.52 8.27
N PHE A 326 -1.33 -5.32 8.06
CA PHE A 326 -1.94 -4.36 7.16
C PHE A 326 -1.95 -4.93 5.74
N ARG A 327 -3.13 -5.01 5.14
CA ARG A 327 -3.33 -5.46 3.75
C ARG A 327 -4.15 -4.40 3.04
N GLU A 328 -3.73 -4.03 1.84
CA GLU A 328 -4.38 -3.01 1.02
C GLU A 328 -4.74 -3.65 -0.32
N GLU A 329 -6.03 -3.84 -0.58
CA GLU A 329 -6.48 -4.27 -1.90
C GLU A 329 -6.36 -3.08 -2.85
N MET A 330 -5.64 -3.27 -3.96
CA MET A 330 -5.51 -2.26 -4.99
C MET A 330 -6.63 -2.42 -5.99
N ASP A 331 -7.30 -1.31 -6.25
CA ASP A 331 -8.30 -1.16 -7.28
C ASP A 331 -7.72 -0.36 -8.46
N LEU A 332 -8.17 -0.67 -9.68
CA LEU A 332 -7.65 -0.03 -10.90
C LEU A 332 -7.96 1.46 -10.93
N ASP A 333 -9.15 1.88 -10.51
CA ASP A 333 -9.54 3.28 -10.49
C ASP A 333 -8.65 4.06 -9.51
N ALA A 334 -8.41 3.49 -8.33
CA ALA A 334 -7.54 4.09 -7.32
C ALA A 334 -6.07 4.18 -7.80
N PHE A 335 -5.56 3.11 -8.43
CA PHE A 335 -4.20 3.06 -8.97
C PHE A 335 -3.99 4.06 -10.10
N VAL A 336 -4.88 4.09 -11.10
CA VAL A 336 -4.80 5.00 -12.24
C VAL A 336 -4.93 6.45 -11.79
N SER A 337 -5.85 6.73 -10.86
CA SER A 337 -5.99 8.06 -10.26
C SER A 337 -4.67 8.53 -9.64
N GLU A 338 -4.07 7.73 -8.77
CA GLU A 338 -2.83 8.15 -8.11
C GLU A 338 -1.67 8.30 -9.08
N GLN A 339 -1.52 7.36 -10.01
CA GLN A 339 -0.48 7.43 -11.03
C GLN A 339 -0.64 8.71 -11.86
N ALA A 340 -1.86 9.00 -12.28
CA ALA A 340 -2.17 10.17 -13.08
C ALA A 340 -1.88 11.47 -12.33
N GLY A 341 -2.35 11.59 -11.08
CA GLY A 341 -2.09 12.76 -10.25
C GLY A 341 -0.59 12.99 -10.06
N ARG A 342 0.20 11.94 -9.84
CA ARG A 342 1.68 12.03 -9.72
C ARG A 342 2.34 12.46 -11.03
N ARG A 343 1.92 11.90 -12.17
CA ARG A 343 2.44 12.28 -13.49
C ARG A 343 2.12 13.74 -13.82
N MET A 344 0.91 14.18 -13.52
CA MET A 344 0.52 15.58 -13.66
C MET A 344 1.37 16.49 -12.80
N HIS A 345 1.47 16.19 -11.51
CA HIS A 345 2.30 16.96 -10.60
C HIS A 345 3.74 17.09 -11.13
N ASN A 346 4.36 15.98 -11.58
CA ASN A 346 5.70 15.99 -12.15
C ASN A 346 5.80 16.83 -13.44
N LEU A 347 4.81 16.78 -14.34
CA LEU A 347 4.81 17.61 -15.54
C LEU A 347 4.74 19.10 -15.21
N PHE A 348 3.81 19.49 -14.33
CA PHE A 348 3.71 20.87 -13.85
C PHE A 348 5.01 21.31 -13.16
N GLU A 349 5.68 20.42 -12.41
CA GLU A 349 6.97 20.71 -11.81
C GLU A 349 8.13 20.73 -12.83
N GLN A 350 8.03 20.14 -14.01
CA GLN A 350 9.13 20.11 -14.97
C GLN A 350 9.02 21.20 -16.03
N ASP A 351 7.80 21.66 -16.33
CA ASP A 351 7.53 22.69 -17.33
C ASP A 351 7.88 24.11 -16.79
N PRO A 352 8.91 24.79 -17.35
CA PRO A 352 9.33 26.10 -16.87
C PRO A 352 8.30 27.22 -17.07
N GLU A 353 7.40 27.11 -18.06
CA GLU A 353 6.37 28.10 -18.31
C GLU A 353 5.20 27.91 -17.34
N LEU A 354 4.76 26.65 -17.13
CA LEU A 354 3.73 26.36 -16.12
C LEU A 354 4.21 26.77 -14.72
N LYS A 355 5.46 26.47 -14.35
CA LYS A 355 6.03 26.86 -13.04
C LYS A 355 6.06 28.36 -12.77
N LYS A 356 6.07 29.22 -13.80
CA LYS A 356 6.05 30.68 -13.60
C LYS A 356 4.70 31.18 -13.10
N GLU A 357 3.62 30.55 -13.59
CA GLU A 357 2.25 30.98 -13.38
C GLU A 357 1.51 30.10 -12.35
N TRP A 358 1.94 28.84 -12.21
CA TRP A 358 1.32 27.82 -11.38
C TRP A 358 2.29 27.28 -10.34
N ASP A 359 1.79 27.14 -9.12
CA ASP A 359 2.50 26.49 -8.03
C ASP A 359 1.58 25.40 -7.48
N VAL A 360 1.66 24.24 -8.12
CA VAL A 360 0.73 23.13 -7.93
C VAL A 360 0.97 22.51 -6.56
N SER A 361 0.09 22.83 -5.61
CA SER A 361 0.19 22.30 -4.25
C SER A 361 -0.29 20.85 -4.13
N PHE A 362 -1.28 20.45 -4.93
CA PHE A 362 -1.81 19.10 -4.98
C PHE A 362 -2.43 18.83 -6.35
N VAL A 363 -2.39 17.58 -6.80
CA VAL A 363 -3.21 17.08 -7.90
C VAL A 363 -4.01 15.90 -7.39
N ARG A 364 -5.32 16.09 -7.23
CA ARG A 364 -6.21 14.97 -6.92
C ARG A 364 -6.74 14.40 -8.20
N CYS A 365 -6.60 13.09 -8.38
CA CYS A 365 -7.43 12.36 -9.31
C CYS A 365 -8.35 11.42 -8.57
N ALA A 366 -9.57 11.30 -9.06
CA ALA A 366 -10.55 10.37 -8.53
C ALA A 366 -11.49 9.97 -9.67
N PHE A 367 -11.87 8.70 -9.68
CA PHE A 367 -13.06 8.25 -10.38
C PHE A 367 -14.27 8.51 -9.48
N VAL A 368 -15.14 9.38 -9.92
CA VAL A 368 -16.40 9.66 -9.22
C VAL A 368 -17.52 9.05 -10.02
N ASN A 369 -18.24 8.09 -9.43
CA ASN A 369 -19.52 7.64 -9.95
C ASN A 369 -20.58 8.63 -9.49
N GLU A 370 -20.89 9.60 -10.36
CA GLU A 370 -21.94 10.57 -10.10
C GLU A 370 -23.23 10.15 -10.81
N TYR A 371 -24.35 10.23 -10.07
CA TYR A 371 -25.66 10.12 -10.68
C TYR A 371 -26.07 11.49 -11.21
N TRP A 372 -25.87 11.71 -12.51
CA TRP A 372 -26.37 12.90 -13.19
C TRP A 372 -27.87 12.75 -13.43
N LYS A 373 -28.66 13.57 -12.72
CA LYS A 373 -30.13 13.55 -12.78
C LYS A 373 -30.68 13.70 -14.20
N GLU A 374 -29.92 14.31 -15.11
CA GLU A 374 -30.32 14.59 -16.48
C GLU A 374 -30.07 13.42 -17.44
N THR A 375 -29.05 12.59 -17.22
CA THR A 375 -28.67 11.50 -18.15
C THR A 375 -29.13 10.12 -17.70
N SER A 376 -29.57 9.94 -16.45
CA SER A 376 -30.04 8.66 -15.89
C SER A 376 -29.04 7.49 -16.01
N LYS A 377 -27.76 7.80 -16.20
CA LYS A 377 -26.67 6.83 -16.32
C LYS A 377 -25.59 7.10 -15.28
N ASP A 378 -24.95 6.04 -14.82
CA ASP A 378 -23.72 6.13 -14.05
C ASP A 378 -22.61 6.59 -14.99
N GLU A 379 -22.05 7.76 -14.71
CA GLU A 379 -20.92 8.31 -15.47
C GLU A 379 -19.69 8.35 -14.58
N SER A 380 -18.58 7.85 -15.09
CA SER A 380 -17.28 7.93 -14.42
C SER A 380 -16.61 9.25 -14.80
N VAL A 381 -16.44 10.12 -13.80
CA VAL A 381 -15.77 11.42 -13.94
C VAL A 381 -14.35 11.29 -13.42
N PHE A 382 -13.38 11.72 -14.22
CA PHE A 382 -11.99 11.84 -13.79
C PHE A 382 -11.72 13.29 -13.37
N GLU A 383 -11.71 13.54 -12.06
CA GLU A 383 -11.52 14.88 -11.50
C GLU A 383 -10.04 15.22 -11.37
N ILE A 384 -9.65 16.46 -11.64
CA ILE A 384 -8.28 16.97 -11.53
C ILE A 384 -8.36 18.31 -10.81
N ASP A 385 -7.85 18.36 -9.58
CA ASP A 385 -7.77 19.61 -8.82
C ASP A 385 -6.36 20.16 -8.85
N VAL A 386 -6.16 21.37 -9.40
CA VAL A 386 -4.88 22.06 -9.46
C VAL A 386 -4.99 23.39 -8.72
N THR A 387 -4.44 23.43 -7.51
CA THR A 387 -4.43 24.64 -6.68
C THR A 387 -3.09 25.36 -6.76
N GLY A 388 -3.09 26.65 -7.14
CA GLY A 388 -1.91 27.53 -7.23
C GLY A 388 -1.63 28.34 -5.94
N LYS A 389 -0.37 28.65 -5.62
CA LYS A 389 0.01 29.40 -4.39
C LYS A 389 -0.41 30.87 -4.34
N ARG A 390 -0.74 31.54 -5.45
CA ARG A 390 -1.29 32.90 -5.37
C ARG A 390 -2.76 32.84 -4.97
N PHE A 391 -3.01 32.64 -3.68
CA PHE A 391 -4.34 32.79 -3.09
C PHE A 391 -4.91 34.16 -3.46
N GLY A 392 -5.86 34.18 -4.41
CA GLY A 392 -6.64 35.36 -4.79
C GLY A 392 -6.22 36.10 -6.06
N GLU A 393 -5.11 35.74 -6.73
CA GLU A 393 -4.80 36.26 -8.07
C GLU A 393 -4.96 35.13 -9.09
N VAL A 394 -6.11 35.14 -9.76
CA VAL A 394 -6.35 34.30 -10.93
C VAL A 394 -5.33 34.67 -12.01
N PRO A 395 -4.53 33.72 -12.54
CA PRO A 395 -3.61 33.98 -13.64
C PRO A 395 -4.36 34.61 -14.82
N ALA A 396 -3.72 35.49 -15.59
CA ALA A 396 -4.34 36.06 -16.79
C ALA A 396 -4.81 34.93 -17.73
N GLY A 397 -5.99 35.06 -18.35
CA GLY A 397 -6.71 33.94 -19.00
C GLY A 397 -5.88 33.06 -19.97
N GLY A 398 -4.86 33.61 -20.64
CA GLY A 398 -3.98 32.80 -21.49
C GLY A 398 -3.15 31.73 -20.74
N ALA A 399 -2.83 31.95 -19.47
CA ALA A 399 -2.15 30.97 -18.62
C ALA A 399 -3.10 29.86 -18.14
N GLN A 400 -4.40 30.15 -17.99
CA GLN A 400 -5.42 29.16 -17.67
C GLN A 400 -5.68 28.23 -18.86
N ASP A 401 -5.81 28.78 -20.08
CA ASP A 401 -6.00 27.98 -21.29
C ASP A 401 -4.81 27.04 -21.54
N GLY A 402 -3.58 27.53 -21.30
CA GLY A 402 -2.37 26.72 -21.40
C GLY A 402 -2.33 25.56 -20.41
N ALA A 403 -2.64 25.83 -19.13
CA ALA A 403 -2.70 24.81 -18.09
C ALA A 403 -3.82 23.79 -18.33
N LEU A 404 -5.00 24.25 -18.77
CA LEU A 404 -6.12 23.38 -19.12
C LEU A 404 -5.74 22.45 -20.27
N MET A 405 -5.15 22.99 -21.34
CA MET A 405 -4.74 22.19 -22.50
C MET A 405 -3.68 21.14 -22.15
N GLN A 406 -2.68 21.50 -21.32
CA GLN A 406 -1.68 20.53 -20.87
C GLN A 406 -2.29 19.44 -19.98
N THR A 407 -3.21 19.83 -19.11
CA THR A 407 -3.93 18.89 -18.24
C THR A 407 -4.75 17.89 -19.06
N VAL A 408 -5.49 18.36 -20.06
CA VAL A 408 -6.28 17.52 -20.97
C VAL A 408 -5.39 16.55 -21.76
N LYS A 409 -4.30 17.05 -22.36
CA LYS A 409 -3.35 16.23 -23.11
C LYS A 409 -2.75 15.10 -22.28
N LEU A 410 -2.34 15.43 -21.05
CA LEU A 410 -1.77 14.42 -20.17
C LEU A 410 -2.81 13.41 -19.71
N ALA A 411 -4.00 13.88 -19.31
CA ALA A 411 -5.06 13.00 -18.87
C ALA A 411 -5.47 12.02 -19.98
N GLN A 412 -5.62 12.50 -21.23
CA GLN A 412 -5.85 11.61 -22.37
C GLN A 412 -4.72 10.58 -22.53
N TRP A 413 -3.46 11.02 -22.53
CA TRP A 413 -2.32 10.10 -22.69
C TRP A 413 -2.30 8.99 -21.63
N ILE A 414 -2.65 9.34 -20.39
CA ILE A 414 -2.74 8.36 -19.31
C ILE A 414 -3.90 7.39 -19.57
N LEU A 415 -5.10 7.90 -19.84
CA LEU A 415 -6.30 7.10 -20.03
C LEU A 415 -6.20 6.15 -21.24
N ASP A 416 -5.63 6.61 -22.35
CA ASP A 416 -5.37 5.80 -23.55
C ASP A 416 -4.41 4.64 -23.24
N GLY A 417 -3.52 4.81 -22.26
CA GLY A 417 -2.57 3.77 -21.83
C GLY A 417 -3.20 2.57 -21.11
N TYR A 418 -4.43 2.72 -20.63
CA TYR A 418 -5.17 1.75 -19.80
C TYR A 418 -6.46 1.23 -20.45
N ASP A 419 -6.74 1.58 -21.70
CA ASP A 419 -7.99 1.20 -22.40
C ASP A 419 -9.25 1.63 -21.63
N TYR A 420 -9.21 2.83 -21.03
CA TYR A 420 -10.31 3.36 -20.22
C TYR A 420 -11.44 3.88 -21.11
N ASP A 421 -12.23 2.95 -21.64
CA ASP A 421 -13.45 3.30 -22.36
C ASP A 421 -14.55 3.88 -21.46
N LEU A 422 -14.37 3.75 -20.14
CA LEU A 422 -15.34 4.13 -19.11
C LEU A 422 -15.29 5.62 -18.74
N VAL A 423 -14.18 6.34 -18.99
CA VAL A 423 -14.13 7.77 -18.70
C VAL A 423 -14.97 8.53 -19.72
N THR A 424 -16.07 9.09 -19.22
CA THR A 424 -16.99 9.87 -20.06
C THR A 424 -16.60 11.35 -20.07
N TRP A 425 -16.08 11.84 -18.94
CA TRP A 425 -15.75 13.24 -18.72
C TRP A 425 -14.46 13.43 -17.93
N ILE A 426 -13.74 14.50 -18.23
CA ILE A 426 -12.68 15.04 -17.39
C ILE A 426 -13.18 16.33 -16.76
N ARG A 427 -13.01 16.45 -15.44
CA ARG A 427 -13.37 17.64 -14.68
C ARG A 427 -12.09 18.29 -14.15
N VAL A 428 -11.76 19.49 -14.63
CA VAL A 428 -10.55 20.21 -14.20
C VAL A 428 -10.92 21.41 -13.34
N HIS A 429 -10.46 21.42 -12.09
CA HIS A 429 -10.57 22.55 -11.18
C HIS A 429 -9.26 23.33 -11.22
N LEU A 430 -9.35 24.60 -11.59
CA LEU A 430 -8.23 25.53 -11.64
C LEU A 430 -8.53 26.72 -10.71
N ALA A 431 -7.72 26.89 -9.66
CA ALA A 431 -7.71 28.09 -8.80
C ALA A 431 -9.09 28.58 -8.30
N ASP A 432 -9.89 27.69 -7.70
CA ASP A 432 -11.23 27.94 -7.11
C ASP A 432 -12.34 28.38 -8.10
N GLU A 433 -12.11 28.25 -9.41
CA GLU A 433 -13.16 28.50 -10.41
C GLU A 433 -14.15 27.34 -10.53
N LYS A 434 -15.26 27.60 -11.25
CA LYS A 434 -16.14 26.51 -11.69
C LYS A 434 -15.31 25.52 -12.51
N PRO A 435 -15.45 24.21 -12.27
CA PRO A 435 -14.67 23.23 -13.00
C PRO A 435 -14.96 23.29 -14.50
N TYR A 436 -13.90 23.12 -15.30
CA TYR A 436 -14.02 22.83 -16.72
C TYR A 436 -14.44 21.37 -16.86
N VAL A 437 -15.64 21.16 -17.41
CA VAL A 437 -16.14 19.81 -17.73
C VAL A 437 -15.95 19.59 -19.21
N ILE A 438 -15.14 18.59 -19.57
CA ILE A 438 -14.75 18.31 -20.95
C ILE A 438 -15.14 16.86 -21.25
N SER A 439 -16.00 16.67 -22.24
CA SER A 439 -16.39 15.34 -22.73
C SER A 439 -15.23 14.66 -23.43
N ARG A 440 -15.25 13.32 -23.49
CA ARG A 440 -14.32 12.54 -24.32
C ARG A 440 -14.28 13.02 -25.78
N SER A 441 -15.42 13.34 -26.39
CA SER A 441 -15.48 13.87 -27.75
C SER A 441 -14.82 15.24 -27.91
N GLU A 442 -14.92 16.10 -26.90
CA GLU A 442 -14.25 17.40 -26.91
C GLU A 442 -12.74 17.25 -26.70
N ILE A 443 -12.30 16.30 -25.87
CA ILE A 443 -10.89 15.95 -25.69
C ILE A 443 -10.27 15.53 -27.03
N GLU A 444 -10.92 14.62 -27.76
CA GLU A 444 -10.48 14.19 -29.09
C GLU A 444 -10.35 15.35 -30.09
N HIS A 445 -11.28 16.32 -30.03
CA HIS A 445 -11.23 17.51 -30.88
C HIS A 445 -10.16 18.53 -30.43
N LEU A 446 -9.88 18.67 -29.13
CA LEU A 446 -8.89 19.61 -28.62
C LEU A 446 -7.45 19.19 -28.91
N ILE A 447 -7.22 17.89 -29.16
CA ILE A 447 -5.89 17.35 -29.48
C ILE A 447 -5.59 17.34 -30.99
N GLN A 448 -6.60 17.24 -31.85
CA GLN A 448 -6.46 17.34 -33.31
C GLN A 448 -6.15 18.77 -33.76
#